data_AF-A0AAU5JXE3-F1
#
_entry.id   AF-A0AAU5JXE3-F1
#
_cell.length_a   1.000
_cell.length_b   1.000
_cell.length_c   1.000
_cell.angle_alpha   90.00
_cell.angle_beta   90.00
_cell.angle_gamma   90.00
#
_symmetry.space_group_name_H-M   'P 1'
#
loop_
_entity.id
_entity.type
_entity.pdbx_description
1 polymer ?
#
loop_
_entity_poly.entity_id
_entity_poly.type
_entity_poly.pdbx_seq_one_letter_code
_entity_poly.pdbx_strand_id
1 'polypeptide(L)'
;MSTASETPVLDTLAAMTIDSIERCGLAPDMLMVARMAALAASDAPPISYAAHIELAIETGMTAEQLQDVLVAIAPIVGTARVMTAAGNISAALGIAIAVADAEIEDQG
;
A
#
# COMPACT_ATOMS: atom_id res chain seq x y z
N MET A 1 -34.96 -2.53 -0.16
CA MET A 1 -34.18 -3.51 -0.93
C MET A 1 -32.83 -2.85 -1.13
N SER A 2 -31.84 -3.18 -0.29
CA SER A 2 -30.51 -2.56 -0.40
C SER A 2 -29.96 -2.88 -1.78
N THR A 3 -29.70 -1.86 -2.58
CA THR A 3 -28.95 -2.01 -3.82
C THR A 3 -27.60 -2.57 -3.44
N ALA A 4 -27.24 -3.74 -3.96
CA ALA A 4 -25.90 -4.27 -3.78
C ALA A 4 -24.90 -3.24 -4.33
N SER A 5 -23.78 -3.07 -3.64
CA SER A 5 -22.67 -2.28 -4.17
C SER A 5 -22.19 -2.89 -5.49
N GLU A 6 -21.77 -2.03 -6.42
CA GLU A 6 -21.11 -2.44 -7.67
C GLU A 6 -19.70 -3.01 -7.40
N THR A 7 -19.11 -2.70 -6.25
CA THR A 7 -17.75 -3.10 -5.85
C THR A 7 -17.72 -3.72 -4.43
N PRO A 8 -18.53 -4.75 -4.14
CA PRO A 8 -18.76 -5.21 -2.77
C PRO A 8 -17.48 -5.70 -2.07
N VAL A 9 -16.52 -6.23 -2.83
CA VAL A 9 -15.21 -6.64 -2.31
C VAL A 9 -14.37 -5.42 -1.92
N LEU A 10 -14.25 -4.42 -2.80
CA LEU A 10 -13.45 -3.22 -2.53
C LEU A 10 -14.06 -2.41 -1.38
N ASP A 11 -15.38 -2.29 -1.34
CA ASP A 11 -16.09 -1.60 -0.26
C ASP A 11 -15.82 -2.25 1.09
N THR A 12 -15.83 -3.59 1.13
CA THR A 12 -15.50 -4.34 2.35
C THR A 12 -14.05 -4.09 2.78
N LEU A 13 -13.11 -4.14 1.84
CA LEU A 13 -11.69 -3.90 2.13
C LEU A 13 -11.41 -2.45 2.54
N ALA A 14 -12.10 -1.48 1.94
CA ALA A 14 -12.04 -0.07 2.31
C ALA A 14 -12.55 0.13 3.74
N ALA A 15 -13.72 -0.43 4.08
CA ALA A 15 -14.25 -0.40 5.43
C ALA A 15 -13.30 -1.05 6.45
N MET A 16 -12.73 -2.22 6.14
CA MET A 16 -11.71 -2.85 6.98
C MET A 16 -10.47 -1.98 7.18
N THR A 17 -10.04 -1.27 6.13
CA THR A 17 -8.87 -0.40 6.16
C THR A 17 -9.12 0.84 7.03
N ILE A 18 -10.30 1.46 6.88
CA ILE A 18 -10.75 2.60 7.69
C ILE A 18 -10.86 2.20 9.16
N ASP A 19 -11.60 1.13 9.47
CA ASP A 19 -11.73 0.58 10.82
C ASP A 19 -10.36 0.30 11.45
N SER A 20 -9.42 -0.23 10.66
CA SER A 20 -8.06 -0.49 11.12
C SER A 20 -7.28 0.78 11.46
N ILE A 21 -7.44 1.87 10.71
CA ILE A 21 -6.79 3.16 11.00
C ILE A 21 -7.36 3.74 12.28
N GLU A 22 -8.69 3.79 12.41
CA GLU A 22 -9.38 4.41 13.55
C GLU A 22 -9.12 3.68 14.87
N ARG A 23 -8.96 2.35 14.84
CA ARG A 23 -8.75 1.53 16.04
C ARG A 23 -7.28 1.36 16.39
N CYS A 24 -6.34 1.71 15.52
CA CYS A 24 -4.92 1.55 15.79
C CYS A 24 -4.37 2.73 16.59
N GLY A 25 -3.74 2.44 17.73
CA GLY A 25 -3.08 3.46 18.57
C GLY A 25 -1.64 3.78 18.18
N LEU A 26 -1.13 3.24 17.06
CA LEU A 26 0.21 3.58 16.57
C LEU A 26 0.21 4.99 15.97
N ALA A 27 1.36 5.67 16.04
CA ALA A 27 1.56 6.89 15.27
C ALA A 27 1.41 6.58 13.75
N PRO A 28 0.90 7.52 12.93
CA PRO A 28 0.58 7.24 11.53
C PRO A 28 1.76 6.72 10.69
N ASP A 29 2.96 7.26 10.93
CA ASP A 29 4.21 6.82 10.34
C ASP A 29 4.55 5.36 10.70
N MET A 30 4.40 5.01 11.98
CA MET A 30 4.62 3.65 12.49
C MET A 30 3.57 2.65 11.98
N LEU A 31 2.31 3.08 11.84
CA LEU A 31 1.26 2.29 11.22
C LEU A 31 1.62 1.98 9.77
N MET A 32 2.12 2.96 9.02
CA MET A 32 2.50 2.74 7.62
C MET A 32 3.69 1.78 7.50
N VAL A 33 4.72 1.95 8.33
CA VAL A 33 5.84 1.01 8.43
C VAL A 33 5.36 -0.43 8.65
N ALA A 34 4.44 -0.63 9.59
CA ALA A 34 3.88 -1.95 9.89
C ALA A 34 3.11 -2.55 8.69
N ARG A 35 2.33 -1.73 7.98
CA ARG A 35 1.58 -2.15 6.79
C ARG A 35 2.51 -2.54 5.65
N MET A 36 3.53 -1.74 5.36
CA MET A 36 4.50 -2.04 4.30
C MET A 36 5.30 -3.32 4.61
N ALA A 37 5.71 -3.51 5.86
CA ALA A 37 6.35 -4.74 6.30
C ALA A 37 5.44 -5.96 6.12
N ALA A 38 4.16 -5.84 6.47
CA ALA A 38 3.17 -6.92 6.32
C ALA A 38 2.89 -7.27 4.85
N LEU A 39 2.79 -6.26 3.96
CA LEU A 39 2.63 -6.47 2.52
C LEU A 39 3.83 -7.22 1.94
N ALA A 40 5.05 -6.81 2.30
CA ALA A 40 6.28 -7.47 1.88
C ALA A 40 6.35 -8.92 2.37
N ALA A 41 6.05 -9.16 3.65
CA ALA A 41 6.03 -10.51 4.22
C ALA A 41 4.97 -11.42 3.55
N SER A 42 3.84 -10.86 3.15
CA SER A 42 2.70 -11.59 2.58
C SER A 42 2.79 -11.86 1.08
N ASP A 43 3.86 -11.44 0.40
CA ASP A 43 3.96 -11.47 -1.08
C ASP A 43 2.90 -10.65 -1.80
N ALA A 44 2.52 -9.50 -1.24
CA ALA A 44 1.41 -8.74 -1.80
C ALA A 44 1.65 -8.38 -3.28
N PRO A 45 0.61 -8.40 -4.13
CA PRO A 45 0.72 -7.97 -5.52
C PRO A 45 0.94 -6.44 -5.62
N PRO A 46 1.44 -5.91 -6.76
CA PRO A 46 1.70 -4.49 -6.95
C PRO A 46 0.52 -3.57 -6.56
N ILE A 47 -0.71 -3.95 -6.93
CA ILE A 47 -1.90 -3.15 -6.65
C ILE A 47 -2.15 -2.93 -5.15
N SER A 48 -1.73 -3.89 -4.31
CA SER A 48 -1.86 -3.75 -2.86
C SER A 48 -0.92 -2.70 -2.28
N TYR A 49 0.26 -2.50 -2.88
CA TYR A 49 1.13 -1.38 -2.51
C TYR A 49 0.59 -0.05 -3.04
N ALA A 50 0.05 -0.04 -4.27
CA ALA A 50 -0.52 1.16 -4.89
C ALA A 50 -1.66 1.74 -4.03
N ALA A 51 -2.52 0.88 -3.48
CA ALA A 51 -3.60 1.26 -2.58
C ALA A 51 -3.15 1.95 -1.27
N HIS A 52 -1.85 1.96 -0.97
CA HIS A 52 -1.28 2.59 0.22
C HIS A 52 -0.40 3.81 -0.11
N ILE A 53 -0.21 4.17 -1.39
CA ILE A 53 0.67 5.26 -1.81
C ILE A 53 0.17 6.61 -1.30
N GLU A 54 -1.13 6.90 -1.45
CA GLU A 54 -1.71 8.17 -1.00
C GLU A 54 -1.52 8.37 0.51
N LEU A 55 -1.89 7.36 1.30
CA LEU A 55 -1.66 7.37 2.75
C LEU A 55 -0.16 7.46 3.10
N ALA A 56 0.74 6.93 2.28
CA ALA A 56 2.19 7.01 2.52
C ALA A 56 2.67 8.46 2.34
N ILE A 57 2.17 9.15 1.32
CA ILE A 57 2.46 10.57 1.06
C ILE A 57 1.89 11.44 2.20
N GLU A 58 0.64 11.21 2.60
CA GLU A 58 -0.02 11.95 3.68
C GLU A 58 0.71 11.79 5.03
N THR A 59 1.24 10.59 5.30
CA THR A 59 2.01 10.30 6.51
C THR A 59 3.48 10.71 6.42
N GLY A 60 3.92 11.24 5.28
CA GLY A 60 5.29 11.71 5.05
C GLY A 60 6.32 10.58 4.91
N MET A 61 5.88 9.36 4.60
CA MET A 61 6.77 8.22 4.43
C MET A 61 7.64 8.39 3.18
N THR A 62 8.96 8.39 3.37
CA THR A 62 9.92 8.56 2.27
C THR A 62 10.30 7.23 1.62
N ALA A 63 10.87 7.29 0.42
CA ALA A 63 11.43 6.12 -0.25
C ALA A 63 12.59 5.49 0.54
N GLU A 64 13.37 6.30 1.26
CA GLU A 64 14.43 5.84 2.15
C GLU A 64 13.85 5.07 3.33
N GLN A 65 12.79 5.58 3.95
CA GLN A 65 12.11 4.87 5.05
C GLN A 65 11.53 3.54 4.56
N LEU A 66 10.97 3.47 3.34
CA LEU A 66 10.50 2.22 2.77
C LEU A 66 11.65 1.22 2.55
N GLN A 67 12.81 1.68 2.08
CA GLN A 67 14.01 0.85 1.96
C GLN A 67 14.48 0.37 3.33
N ASP A 68 14.47 1.23 4.35
CA ASP A 68 14.83 0.86 5.72
C ASP A 68 13.89 -0.23 6.27
N VAL A 69 12.58 -0.19 5.95
CA VAL A 69 11.65 -1.28 6.29
C VAL A 69 12.09 -2.59 5.63
N LEU A 70 12.39 -2.59 4.34
CA LEU A 70 12.84 -3.78 3.63
C LEU A 70 14.15 -4.34 4.20
N VAL A 71 15.11 -3.47 4.54
CA VAL A 71 16.36 -3.84 5.21
C VAL A 71 16.09 -4.45 6.58
N ALA A 72 15.19 -3.84 7.36
CA ALA A 72 14.86 -4.30 8.70
C ALA A 72 14.21 -5.70 8.71
N ILE A 73 13.33 -5.99 7.75
CA ILE A 73 12.64 -7.28 7.69
C ILE A 73 13.41 -8.36 6.91
N ALA A 74 14.42 -7.99 6.13
CA ALA A 74 15.21 -8.91 5.30
C ALA A 74 15.68 -10.19 6.02
N PRO A 75 16.24 -10.15 7.25
CA PRO A 75 16.65 -11.36 7.95
C PRO A 75 15.48 -12.25 8.40
N ILE A 76 14.26 -11.71 8.45
CA ILE A 76 13.05 -12.43 8.88
C ILE A 76 12.34 -13.09 7.70
N VAL A 77 12.20 -12.36 6.59
CA VAL A 77 11.41 -12.83 5.42
C VAL A 77 12.27 -13.42 4.30
N GLY A 78 13.58 -13.17 4.31
CA GLY A 78 14.55 -13.68 3.35
C GLY A 78 14.68 -12.87 2.05
N THR A 79 15.82 -13.02 1.38
CA THR A 79 16.21 -12.21 0.20
C THR A 79 15.21 -12.29 -0.95
N ALA A 80 14.69 -13.49 -1.26
CA ALA A 80 13.74 -13.66 -2.36
C ALA A 80 12.48 -12.82 -2.14
N ARG A 81 11.95 -12.81 -0.91
CA ARG A 81 10.76 -12.03 -0.54
C ARG A 81 11.02 -10.52 -0.64
N VAL A 82 12.17 -10.06 -0.14
CA VAL A 82 12.55 -8.64 -0.23
C VAL A 82 12.66 -8.19 -1.68
N MET A 83 13.29 -8.98 -2.55
CA MET A 83 13.43 -8.64 -3.97
C MET A 83 12.07 -8.59 -4.68
N THR A 84 11.17 -9.53 -4.39
CA THR A 84 9.80 -9.49 -4.92
C THR A 84 9.06 -8.24 -4.46
N ALA A 85 9.14 -7.90 -3.16
CA ALA A 85 8.50 -6.71 -2.63
C ALA A 85 9.03 -5.43 -3.30
N ALA A 86 10.34 -5.29 -3.46
CA ALA A 86 10.96 -4.14 -4.14
C ALA A 86 10.48 -4.00 -5.59
N GLY A 87 10.37 -5.12 -6.32
CA GLY A 87 9.83 -5.15 -7.68
C GLY A 87 8.35 -4.73 -7.73
N ASN A 88 7.53 -5.25 -6.80
CA ASN A 88 6.11 -4.94 -6.74
C ASN A 88 5.84 -3.49 -6.32
N ILE A 89 6.66 -2.91 -5.44
CA ILE A 89 6.62 -1.49 -5.08
C ILE A 89 6.93 -0.63 -6.31
N SER A 90 7.97 -0.99 -7.08
CA SER A 90 8.33 -0.27 -8.31
C SER A 90 7.20 -0.32 -9.35
N ALA A 91 6.57 -1.50 -9.51
CA ALA A 91 5.42 -1.67 -10.39
C ALA A 91 4.20 -0.87 -9.90
N ALA A 92 3.96 -0.81 -8.59
CA ALA A 92 2.88 -0.04 -8.00
C ALA A 92 3.01 1.46 -8.28
N LEU A 93 4.23 2.00 -8.20
CA LEU A 93 4.48 3.40 -8.57
C LEU A 93 4.18 3.65 -10.06
N GLY A 94 4.56 2.73 -10.94
CA GLY A 94 4.21 2.80 -12.36
C GLY A 94 2.70 2.78 -12.62
N ILE A 95 1.95 1.96 -11.87
CA ILE A 95 0.48 1.94 -11.92
C ILE A 95 -0.10 3.28 -11.47
N ALA A 96 0.37 3.82 -10.34
CA ALA A 96 -0.13 5.08 -9.81
C ALA A 96 0.09 6.26 -10.77
N ILE A 97 1.25 6.31 -11.43
CA ILE A 97 1.56 7.31 -12.47
C ILE A 97 0.59 7.15 -13.65
N ALA A 98 0.40 5.92 -14.16
CA ALA A 98 -0.48 5.68 -15.30
C ALA A 98 -1.94 6.04 -15.02
N VAL A 99 -2.41 5.82 -13.78
CA VAL A 99 -3.76 6.24 -13.36
C VAL A 99 -3.86 7.77 -13.31
N ALA A 100 -2.88 8.44 -12.70
CA ALA A 100 -2.86 9.90 -12.63
C ALA A 100 -2.83 10.55 -14.03
N ASP A 101 -2.05 9.98 -14.97
CA ASP A 101 -2.00 10.45 -16.36
C ASP A 101 -3.37 10.29 -17.06
N ALA A 102 -4.03 9.14 -16.88
CA ALA A 102 -5.36 8.89 -17.48
C ALA A 102 -6.45 9.83 -16.93
N GLU A 103 -6.40 10.16 -15.64
CA GLU A 103 -7.32 11.12 -15.01
C GLU A 103 -7.13 12.54 -15.55
N ILE A 104 -5.91 12.93 -15.90
CA ILE A 104 -5.62 14.24 -16.53
C ILE A 104 -6.17 14.27 -17.95
N GLU A 105 -6.04 13.18 -18.70
CA GLU A 105 -6.55 13.07 -20.08
C GLU A 105 -8.10 13.11 -20.15
N ASP A 106 -8.81 12.50 -19.20
CA ASP A 106 -10.29 12.51 -19.14
C ASP A 106 -10.87 13.87 -18.71
N GLN A 107 -10.05 14.73 -18.10
CA GLN A 107 -10.42 16.08 -17.65
C GLN A 107 -10.12 17.18 -18.69
N GLY A 108 -9.49 16.86 -19.82
CA GLY A 108 -9.11 17.80 -20.90
C GLY A 108 -10.01 17.72 -22.13
#